data_AF-A0A4S2AA73-F1
#
_entry.id   AF-A0A4S2AA73-F1
#
_cell.length_a   1.000
_cell.length_b   1.000
_cell.length_c   1.000
_cell.angle_alpha   90.00
_cell.angle_beta   90.00
_cell.angle_gamma   90.00
#
_symmetry.space_group_name_H-M   'P 1'
#
loop_
_entity.id
_entity.type
_entity.pdbx_description
1 polymer ?
#
loop_
_entity_poly.entity_id
_entity_poly.type
_entity_poly.pdbx_seq_one_letter_code
_entity_poly.pdbx_strand_id
1 'polypeptide(L)'
;MKNIIKKSITVITVFAIMLTLAMPVTAEAAAKKAPKLNKSKVTLTITKKKTKPTVQLKVKNTAGKKVKWTSSNKKVVTVSKKGKVVAKKKGSAVITVKVKGSKTLRCKVTVKDTRKNTSNKPVTCQHKWVKHYVEETVTITGSQCACGQIFETAEEWEAHSIEMGLNREYGHGSVASVDIPKTITKCDYEYCEKCGVRK
;
A
#
# COMPACT_ATOMS: atom_id res chain seq x y z
N MET A 1 0.45 87.29 64.13
CA MET A 1 1.11 86.30 63.24
C MET A 1 0.71 84.83 63.54
N LYS A 2 -0.51 84.54 64.05
CA LYS A 2 -0.94 83.15 64.36
C LYS A 2 -1.98 82.57 63.37
N ASN A 3 -2.50 83.38 62.45
CA ASN A 3 -3.54 82.98 61.48
C ASN A 3 -3.02 82.75 60.05
N ILE A 4 -1.72 82.96 59.80
CA ILE A 4 -1.10 82.77 58.47
C ILE A 4 -0.52 81.34 58.34
N ILE A 5 -0.04 80.75 59.44
CA ILE A 5 0.54 79.38 59.44
C ILE A 5 -0.54 78.30 59.27
N LYS A 6 -1.77 78.55 59.75
CA LYS A 6 -2.88 77.57 59.62
C LYS A 6 -3.44 77.48 58.20
N LYS A 7 -3.39 78.56 57.41
CA LYS A 7 -3.88 78.57 56.02
C LYS A 7 -2.86 77.97 55.05
N SER A 8 -1.57 78.03 55.36
CA SER A 8 -0.52 77.39 54.55
C SER A 8 -0.44 75.88 54.73
N ILE A 9 -0.79 75.35 55.90
CA ILE A 9 -0.74 73.89 56.15
C ILE A 9 -1.89 73.16 55.44
N THR A 10 -3.09 73.76 55.38
CA THR A 10 -4.25 73.14 54.69
C THR A 10 -4.15 73.20 53.16
N VAL A 11 -3.39 74.16 52.60
CA VAL A 11 -3.19 74.26 51.15
C VAL A 11 -2.09 73.29 50.67
N ILE A 12 -1.10 72.97 51.50
CA ILE A 12 -0.01 72.04 51.15
C ILE A 12 -0.47 70.57 51.26
N THR A 13 -1.43 70.23 52.14
CA THR A 13 -1.96 68.86 52.23
C THR A 13 -2.94 68.50 51.12
N VAL A 14 -3.60 69.49 50.48
CA VAL A 14 -4.48 69.24 49.31
C VAL A 14 -3.67 69.10 48.01
N PHE A 15 -2.52 69.77 47.90
CA PHE A 15 -1.63 69.64 46.73
C PHE A 15 -0.80 68.34 46.71
N ALA A 16 -0.58 67.71 47.88
CA ALA A 16 0.15 66.45 47.97
C ALA A 16 -0.71 65.20 47.64
N ILE A 17 -2.04 65.31 47.64
CA ILE A 17 -2.94 64.17 47.41
C ILE A 17 -3.43 64.10 45.95
N MET A 18 -3.37 65.20 45.19
CA MET A 18 -3.66 65.19 43.74
C MET A 18 -2.47 64.75 42.87
N LEU A 19 -1.29 64.52 43.45
CA LEU A 19 -0.09 64.04 42.73
C LEU A 19 0.10 62.51 42.80
N THR A 20 -0.96 61.75 43.06
CA THR A 20 -0.94 60.28 42.97
C THR A 20 -1.90 59.71 41.92
N LEU A 21 -2.71 60.56 41.26
CA LEU A 21 -3.69 60.14 40.24
C LEU A 21 -3.20 60.25 38.78
N ALA A 22 -1.93 60.61 38.57
CA ALA A 22 -1.28 60.58 37.26
C ALA A 22 -0.01 59.71 37.28
N MET A 23 -0.06 58.56 37.97
CA MET A 23 0.69 57.44 37.41
C MET A 23 -0.12 56.97 36.22
N PRO A 24 0.38 57.05 34.97
CA PRO A 24 -0.20 56.18 33.97
C PRO A 24 -0.09 54.78 34.59
N VAL A 25 -1.21 54.09 34.72
CA VAL A 25 -1.16 52.64 34.61
C VAL A 25 -0.70 52.42 33.17
N THR A 26 0.59 52.63 32.91
CA THR A 26 1.33 51.79 32.01
C THR A 26 1.21 50.44 32.67
N ALA A 27 0.09 49.78 32.39
CA ALA A 27 0.07 48.37 32.16
C ALA A 27 1.24 48.18 31.19
N GLU A 28 2.40 47.94 31.78
CA GLU A 28 3.54 47.45 31.06
C GLU A 28 3.01 46.13 30.56
N ALA A 29 2.47 46.19 29.34
CA ALA A 29 2.05 45.07 28.58
C ALA A 29 3.35 44.33 28.38
N ALA A 30 3.73 43.56 29.39
CA ALA A 30 4.88 42.70 29.40
C ALA A 30 4.75 41.99 28.08
N ALA A 31 5.60 42.37 27.11
CA ALA A 31 5.47 41.94 25.75
C ALA A 31 5.75 40.45 25.79
N LYS A 32 4.69 39.65 26.05
CA LYS A 32 4.79 38.23 26.32
C LYS A 32 5.36 37.67 25.05
N LYS A 33 6.64 37.29 25.10
CA LYS A 33 7.38 36.79 23.94
C LYS A 33 6.49 35.80 23.21
N ALA A 34 6.29 36.00 21.91
CA ALA A 34 5.37 35.16 21.15
C ALA A 34 5.78 33.68 21.29
N PRO A 35 4.81 32.75 21.43
CA PRO A 35 5.13 31.33 21.50
C PRO A 35 5.91 30.90 20.26
N LYS A 36 7.03 30.19 20.47
CA LYS A 36 7.91 29.73 19.38
C LYS A 36 8.12 28.24 19.47
N LEU A 37 8.05 27.56 18.32
CA LEU A 37 8.31 26.13 18.23
C LEU A 37 9.81 25.86 18.16
N ASN A 38 10.29 24.80 18.82
CA ASN A 38 11.70 24.41 18.74
C ASN A 38 12.14 24.00 17.33
N LYS A 39 11.25 23.40 16.53
CA LYS A 39 11.51 22.96 15.16
C LYS A 39 10.28 23.17 14.29
N SER A 40 10.41 23.87 13.17
CA SER A 40 9.33 24.08 12.18
C SER A 40 9.28 23.01 11.08
N LYS A 41 10.37 22.25 10.91
CA LYS A 41 10.49 21.13 9.97
C LYS A 41 11.20 19.97 10.67
N VAL A 42 10.71 18.74 10.48
CA VAL A 42 11.36 17.52 10.97
C VAL A 42 11.29 16.41 9.93
N THR A 43 12.39 15.70 9.73
CA THR A 43 12.42 14.46 8.94
C THR A 43 12.63 13.28 9.88
N LEU A 44 11.77 12.27 9.78
CA LEU A 44 11.90 11.01 10.52
C LEU A 44 12.13 9.88 9.53
N THR A 45 13.10 9.02 9.81
CA THR A 45 13.44 7.88 8.93
C THR A 45 13.07 6.58 9.64
N ILE A 46 12.09 5.86 9.08
CA ILE A 46 11.77 4.50 9.49
C ILE A 46 12.86 3.59 8.93
N THR A 47 13.54 2.86 9.82
CA THR A 47 14.59 1.89 9.47
C THR A 47 14.07 0.47 9.69
N LYS A 48 14.90 -0.55 9.44
CA LYS A 48 14.54 -1.97 9.71
C LYS A 48 14.35 -2.28 11.21
N LYS A 49 14.73 -1.38 12.12
CA LYS A 49 14.57 -1.59 13.57
C LYS A 49 13.09 -1.57 13.96
N LYS A 50 12.71 -2.42 14.93
CA LYS A 50 11.33 -2.54 15.46
C LYS A 50 10.84 -1.24 16.13
N THR A 51 11.76 -0.34 16.49
CA THR A 51 11.46 0.93 17.16
C THR A 51 11.02 2.00 16.16
N LYS A 52 9.83 2.57 16.40
CA LYS A 52 9.32 3.69 15.60
C LYS A 52 10.13 4.95 15.92
N PRO A 53 10.61 5.71 14.90
CA PRO A 53 11.36 6.93 15.17
C PRO A 53 10.44 7.97 15.80
N THR A 54 10.94 8.65 16.83
CA THR A 54 10.19 9.66 17.58
C THR A 54 10.99 10.95 17.72
N VAL A 55 10.29 12.07 17.82
CA VAL A 55 10.88 13.38 18.11
C VAL A 55 10.03 14.12 19.14
N GLN A 56 10.67 14.88 20.02
CA GLN A 56 9.99 15.74 20.98
C GLN A 56 9.90 17.17 20.43
N LEU A 57 8.68 17.65 20.23
CA LEU A 57 8.43 19.07 19.95
C LEU A 57 8.18 19.81 21.27
N LYS A 58 8.78 20.99 21.42
CA LYS A 58 8.65 21.85 22.60
C LYS A 58 8.24 23.24 22.14
N VAL A 59 7.29 23.86 22.84
CA VAL A 59 6.91 25.26 22.63
C VAL A 59 7.58 26.10 23.70
N LYS A 60 8.35 27.11 23.30
CA LYS A 60 8.94 28.10 24.20
C LYS A 60 7.98 29.29 24.34
N ASN A 61 8.09 30.03 25.45
CA ASN A 61 7.30 31.24 25.74
C ASN A 61 5.78 31.01 25.80
N THR A 62 5.35 29.91 26.43
CA THR A 62 3.91 29.63 26.60
C THR A 62 3.27 30.43 27.75
N ALA A 63 4.07 31.04 28.64
CA ALA A 63 3.59 31.82 29.79
C ALA A 63 2.50 31.08 30.61
N GLY A 64 2.68 29.77 30.83
CA GLY A 64 1.73 28.92 31.54
C GLY A 64 0.46 28.55 30.76
N LYS A 65 0.29 29.01 29.52
CA LYS A 65 -0.91 28.76 28.71
C LYS A 65 -1.00 27.29 28.26
N LYS A 66 -2.23 26.76 28.25
CA LYS A 66 -2.55 25.41 27.73
C LYS A 66 -2.19 25.30 26.24
N VAL A 67 -1.54 24.19 25.88
CA VAL A 67 -1.09 23.87 24.52
C VAL A 67 -1.85 22.64 23.99
N LYS A 68 -2.44 22.74 22.79
CA LYS A 68 -3.12 21.63 22.12
C LYS A 68 -2.38 21.27 20.83
N TRP A 69 -2.13 19.97 20.66
CA TRP A 69 -1.44 19.41 19.50
C TRP A 69 -2.41 18.62 18.61
N THR A 70 -2.33 18.79 17.31
CA THR A 70 -3.11 18.03 16.32
C THR A 70 -2.23 17.63 15.12
N SER A 71 -2.46 16.46 14.55
CA SER A 71 -1.79 16.00 13.33
C SER A 71 -2.77 16.03 12.16
N SER A 72 -2.35 16.53 11.00
CA SER A 72 -3.15 16.50 9.78
C SER A 72 -3.36 15.08 9.23
N ASN A 73 -2.45 14.14 9.53
CA ASN A 73 -2.55 12.75 9.08
C ASN A 73 -2.04 11.78 10.16
N LYS A 74 -2.96 11.26 10.96
CA LYS A 74 -2.67 10.30 12.05
C LYS A 74 -2.22 8.91 11.57
N LYS A 75 -2.42 8.58 10.28
CA LYS A 75 -1.93 7.34 9.67
C LYS A 75 -0.42 7.43 9.37
N VAL A 76 0.07 8.64 9.06
CA VAL A 76 1.49 8.92 8.76
C VAL A 76 2.26 9.28 10.02
N VAL A 77 1.73 10.20 10.84
CA VAL A 77 2.37 10.69 12.08
C VAL A 77 1.34 10.95 13.18
N THR A 78 1.64 10.52 14.40
CA THR A 78 0.86 10.86 15.61
C THR A 78 1.64 11.74 16.56
N VAL A 79 0.95 12.63 17.28
CA VAL A 79 1.52 13.49 18.31
C VAL A 79 0.78 13.29 19.64
N SER A 80 1.52 13.16 20.75
CA SER A 80 0.95 13.03 22.09
C SER A 80 0.58 14.39 22.69
N LYS A 81 -0.20 14.40 23.78
CA LYS A 81 -0.53 15.62 24.54
C LYS A 81 0.72 16.40 25.02
N LYS A 82 1.84 15.68 25.26
CA LYS A 82 3.14 16.24 25.67
C LYS A 82 4.01 16.68 24.49
N GLY A 83 3.55 16.58 23.24
CA GLY A 83 4.32 16.97 22.05
C GLY A 83 5.29 15.91 21.52
N LYS A 84 5.18 14.65 21.97
CA LYS A 84 5.97 13.53 21.43
C LYS A 84 5.36 13.09 20.09
N VAL A 85 6.12 13.25 19.02
CA VAL A 85 5.73 12.90 17.66
C VAL A 85 6.30 11.53 17.31
N VAL A 86 5.46 10.63 16.79
CA VAL A 86 5.80 9.25 16.45
C VAL A 86 5.47 9.03 14.97
N ALA A 87 6.47 8.60 14.19
CA ALA A 87 6.24 8.21 12.80
C ALA A 87 5.58 6.82 12.73
N LYS A 88 4.63 6.66 11.81
CA LYS A 88 3.94 5.40 11.57
C LYS A 88 4.17 4.85 10.16
N LYS A 89 4.04 5.70 9.13
CA LYS A 89 4.14 5.31 7.71
C LYS A 89 4.86 6.39 6.92
N LYS A 90 5.52 6.01 5.81
CA LYS A 90 6.06 6.93 4.79
C LYS A 90 4.99 7.95 4.38
N GLY A 91 5.39 9.22 4.27
CA GLY A 91 4.50 10.31 3.84
C GLY A 91 4.81 11.61 4.55
N SER A 92 3.97 12.61 4.32
CA SER A 92 4.11 13.95 4.93
C SER A 92 2.88 14.27 5.79
N ALA A 93 3.10 14.89 6.93
CA ALA A 93 2.05 15.37 7.82
C ALA A 93 2.42 16.72 8.42
N VAL A 94 1.42 17.55 8.73
CA VAL A 94 1.62 18.82 9.42
C VAL A 94 1.10 18.70 10.84
N ILE A 95 1.97 18.94 11.82
CA ILE A 95 1.60 19.05 13.22
C ILE A 95 1.23 20.50 13.49
N THR A 96 0.01 20.72 13.96
CA THR A 96 -0.53 22.04 14.32
C THR A 96 -0.57 22.16 15.84
N VAL A 97 -0.12 23.31 16.34
CA VAL A 97 0.01 23.60 17.77
C VAL A 97 -0.76 24.87 18.08
N LYS A 98 -1.80 24.75 18.90
CA LYS A 98 -2.64 25.86 19.34
C LYS A 98 -2.32 26.18 20.79
N VAL A 99 -1.78 27.37 21.03
CA VAL A 99 -1.54 27.91 22.37
C VAL A 99 -2.71 28.84 22.70
N LYS A 100 -3.37 28.65 23.85
CA LYS A 100 -4.57 29.44 24.22
C LYS A 100 -4.24 30.94 24.27
N GLY A 101 -4.94 31.75 23.49
CA GLY A 101 -4.73 33.21 23.42
C GLY A 101 -3.42 33.62 22.73
N SER A 102 -3.00 32.87 21.71
CA SER A 102 -1.84 33.15 20.86
C SER A 102 -2.02 32.61 19.44
N LYS A 103 -1.13 32.98 18.51
CA LYS A 103 -1.11 32.50 17.12
C LYS A 103 -0.89 30.98 17.06
N THR A 104 -1.46 30.36 16.03
CA THR A 104 -1.28 28.92 15.76
C THR A 104 0.09 28.66 15.14
N LEU A 105 0.84 27.70 15.67
CA LEU A 105 2.14 27.28 15.14
C LEU A 105 2.00 25.99 14.33
N ARG A 106 2.84 25.81 13.31
CA ARG A 106 2.83 24.63 12.44
C ARG A 106 4.23 24.03 12.32
N CYS A 107 4.29 22.70 12.23
CA CYS A 107 5.51 21.94 11.98
C CYS A 107 5.27 20.95 10.83
N LYS A 108 6.06 21.02 9.76
CA LYS A 108 6.01 20.03 8.68
C LYS A 108 6.87 18.82 9.06
N VAL A 109 6.27 17.64 9.11
CA VAL A 109 6.93 16.38 9.41
C VAL A 109 6.93 15.50 8.17
N THR A 110 8.11 15.15 7.68
CA THR A 110 8.30 14.24 6.55
C THR A 110 8.82 12.90 7.06
N VAL A 111 8.10 11.83 6.76
CA VAL A 111 8.50 10.46 7.11
C VAL A 111 9.07 9.78 5.87
N LYS A 112 10.36 9.47 5.92
CA LYS A 112 11.03 8.60 4.95
C LYS A 112 10.99 7.16 5.47
N ASP A 113 10.89 6.21 4.56
CA ASP A 113 11.00 4.79 4.87
C ASP A 113 12.15 4.22 4.04
N THR A 114 13.21 3.78 4.71
CA THR A 114 14.39 3.17 4.09
C THR A 114 14.37 1.65 4.18
N ARG A 115 13.28 1.07 4.69
CA ARG A 115 13.08 -0.37 4.57
C ARG A 115 12.94 -0.67 3.08
N LYS A 116 13.83 -1.52 2.55
CA LYS A 116 13.62 -2.13 1.24
C LYS A 116 12.25 -2.82 1.32
N ASN A 117 11.33 -2.42 0.44
CA ASN A 117 10.04 -3.06 0.33
C ASN A 117 10.29 -4.49 -0.15
N THR A 118 10.39 -5.46 0.75
CA THR A 118 10.45 -6.89 0.39
C THR A 118 9.09 -7.40 -0.11
N SER A 119 8.33 -6.55 -0.82
CA SER A 119 7.08 -6.89 -1.50
C SER A 119 7.26 -7.00 -3.01
N ASN A 120 8.46 -6.76 -3.53
CA ASN A 120 8.84 -7.21 -4.87
C ASN A 120 9.82 -8.38 -4.71
N LYS A 121 9.37 -9.48 -4.11
CA LYS A 121 9.93 -10.76 -4.55
C LYS A 121 9.38 -10.94 -5.96
N PRO A 122 10.21 -11.16 -7.00
CA PRO A 122 9.66 -11.60 -8.28
C PRO A 122 8.79 -12.82 -7.97
N VAL A 123 7.49 -12.70 -8.24
CA VAL A 123 6.58 -13.83 -8.13
C VAL A 123 6.94 -14.74 -9.29
N THR A 124 7.99 -15.53 -9.09
CA THR A 124 8.34 -16.59 -10.02
C THR A 124 7.20 -17.59 -9.93
N CYS A 125 6.43 -17.74 -11.00
CA CYS A 125 5.41 -18.77 -11.05
C CYS A 125 6.09 -20.12 -10.82
N GLN A 126 5.73 -20.81 -9.73
CA GLN A 126 6.07 -22.21 -9.55
C GLN A 126 5.18 -23.02 -10.48
N HIS A 127 5.58 -23.08 -11.74
CA HIS A 127 4.78 -23.63 -12.82
C HIS A 127 4.33 -25.06 -12.48
N LYS A 128 3.02 -25.28 -12.55
CA LYS A 128 2.40 -26.61 -12.58
C LYS A 128 1.80 -26.74 -13.98
N TRP A 129 2.41 -27.60 -14.79
CA TRP A 129 2.05 -27.78 -16.20
C TRP A 129 0.97 -28.83 -16.35
N VAL A 130 0.01 -28.56 -17.22
CA VAL A 130 -1.07 -29.47 -17.61
C VAL A 130 -1.12 -29.56 -19.14
N LYS A 131 -1.36 -30.77 -19.64
CA LYS A 131 -1.44 -31.08 -21.07
C LYS A 131 -2.82 -30.70 -21.61
N HIS A 132 -2.81 -30.02 -22.75
CA HIS A 132 -3.99 -29.78 -23.55
C HIS A 132 -4.00 -30.75 -24.73
N TYR A 133 -5.10 -31.47 -24.91
CA TYR A 133 -5.28 -32.43 -25.99
C TYR A 133 -6.29 -31.90 -27.00
N VAL A 134 -6.05 -32.22 -28.27
CA VAL A 134 -6.95 -31.91 -29.38
C VAL A 134 -7.25 -33.17 -30.18
N GLU A 135 -8.44 -33.22 -30.76
CA GLU A 135 -8.81 -34.25 -31.71
C GLU A 135 -8.37 -33.83 -33.11
N GLU A 136 -7.77 -34.75 -33.85
CA GLU A 136 -7.36 -34.56 -35.24
C GLU A 136 -7.86 -35.76 -36.05
N THR A 137 -8.37 -35.50 -37.26
CA THR A 137 -8.69 -36.58 -38.20
C THR A 137 -7.47 -36.85 -39.06
N VAL A 138 -6.97 -38.07 -38.98
CA VAL A 138 -5.88 -38.56 -39.83
C VAL A 138 -6.42 -39.62 -40.78
N THR A 139 -5.85 -39.70 -41.96
CA THR A 139 -6.15 -40.80 -42.90
C THR A 139 -5.16 -41.92 -42.64
N ILE A 140 -5.68 -43.10 -42.32
CA ILE A 140 -4.88 -44.32 -42.28
C ILE A 140 -5.16 -45.14 -43.53
N THR A 141 -4.17 -45.88 -44.00
CA THR A 141 -4.35 -46.84 -45.08
C THR A 141 -4.79 -48.17 -44.49
N GLY A 142 -6.02 -48.56 -44.80
CA GLY A 142 -6.58 -49.87 -44.48
C GLY A 142 -6.64 -50.79 -45.69
N SER A 143 -7.26 -51.95 -45.48
CA SER A 143 -7.33 -53.06 -46.41
C SER A 143 -8.78 -53.38 -46.74
N GLN A 144 -9.16 -53.31 -48.02
CA GLN A 144 -10.46 -53.74 -48.51
C GLN A 144 -10.35 -55.14 -49.13
N CYS A 145 -11.05 -56.11 -48.55
CA CYS A 145 -11.17 -57.45 -49.12
C CYS A 145 -12.08 -57.43 -50.37
N ALA A 146 -11.93 -58.41 -51.26
CA ALA A 146 -12.78 -58.57 -52.44
C ALA A 146 -14.29 -58.66 -52.12
N CYS A 147 -14.66 -59.12 -50.93
CA CYS A 147 -16.05 -59.13 -50.47
C CYS A 147 -16.60 -57.74 -50.12
N GLY A 148 -15.76 -56.70 -50.15
CA GLY A 148 -16.12 -55.31 -49.86
C GLY A 148 -15.88 -54.88 -48.41
N GLN A 149 -15.60 -55.81 -47.49
CA GLN A 149 -15.27 -55.46 -46.10
C GLN A 149 -13.92 -54.74 -45.99
N ILE A 150 -13.89 -53.73 -45.13
CA ILE A 150 -12.74 -52.85 -44.90
C ILE A 150 -12.20 -53.12 -43.49
N PHE A 151 -10.89 -53.21 -43.40
CA PHE A 151 -10.15 -53.51 -42.17
C PHE A 151 -9.12 -52.41 -41.91
N GLU A 152 -8.98 -51.99 -40.65
CA GLU A 152 -8.03 -50.95 -40.27
C GLU A 152 -6.61 -51.52 -40.14
N THR A 153 -6.47 -52.79 -39.76
CA THR A 153 -5.17 -53.46 -39.65
C THR A 153 -5.06 -54.70 -40.54
N ALA A 154 -3.81 -55.10 -40.81
CA ALA A 154 -3.55 -56.34 -41.53
C ALA A 154 -4.01 -57.56 -40.73
N GLU A 155 -3.89 -57.55 -39.40
CA GLU A 155 -4.31 -58.69 -38.56
C GLU A 155 -5.83 -58.92 -38.63
N GLU A 156 -6.62 -57.84 -38.68
CA GLU A 156 -8.07 -57.93 -38.84
C GLU A 156 -8.46 -58.55 -40.19
N TRP A 157 -7.78 -58.16 -41.27
CA TRP A 157 -8.01 -58.75 -42.59
C TRP A 157 -7.57 -60.22 -42.64
N GLU A 158 -6.45 -60.57 -42.03
CA GLU A 158 -5.96 -61.95 -41.95
C GLU A 158 -6.94 -62.85 -41.20
N ALA A 159 -7.46 -62.39 -40.06
CA ALA A 159 -8.48 -63.12 -39.29
C ALA A 159 -9.74 -63.37 -40.13
N HIS A 160 -10.22 -62.35 -40.84
CA HIS A 160 -11.34 -62.47 -41.77
C HIS A 160 -11.06 -63.48 -42.90
N SER A 161 -9.90 -63.40 -43.54
CA SER A 161 -9.53 -64.31 -44.63
C SER A 161 -9.48 -65.78 -44.17
N ILE A 162 -8.97 -66.03 -42.96
CA ILE A 162 -8.93 -67.36 -42.34
C ILE A 162 -10.36 -67.86 -42.05
N GLU A 163 -11.21 -67.03 -41.46
CA GLU A 163 -12.60 -67.39 -41.15
C GLU A 163 -13.38 -67.78 -42.40
N MET A 164 -13.26 -67.00 -43.47
CA MET A 164 -13.92 -67.29 -44.76
C MET A 164 -13.41 -68.61 -45.35
N GLY A 165 -12.11 -68.87 -45.25
CA GLY A 165 -11.51 -70.16 -45.63
C GLY A 165 -12.07 -71.35 -44.85
N LEU A 166 -12.27 -71.20 -43.53
CA LEU A 166 -12.87 -72.24 -42.67
C LEU A 166 -14.34 -72.49 -43.02
N ASN A 167 -15.07 -71.43 -43.38
CA ASN A 167 -16.47 -71.49 -43.80
C ASN A 167 -16.65 -71.97 -45.25
N ARG A 168 -15.55 -72.27 -45.96
CA ARG A 168 -15.53 -72.67 -47.38
C ARG A 168 -16.08 -71.57 -48.32
N GLU A 169 -15.91 -70.32 -47.92
CA GLU A 169 -16.21 -69.13 -48.74
C GLU A 169 -14.93 -68.72 -49.49
N TYR A 170 -14.90 -68.98 -50.80
CA TYR A 170 -13.76 -68.69 -51.65
C TYR A 170 -13.83 -67.26 -52.22
N GLY A 171 -12.68 -66.69 -52.58
CA GLY A 171 -12.60 -65.36 -53.21
C GLY A 171 -12.11 -64.23 -52.29
N HIS A 172 -11.64 -64.54 -51.07
CA HIS A 172 -11.20 -63.54 -50.09
C HIS A 172 -9.68 -63.28 -50.08
N GLY A 173 -8.94 -63.83 -51.06
CA GLY A 173 -7.47 -63.78 -51.09
C GLY A 173 -6.84 -62.50 -51.65
N SER A 174 -7.65 -61.59 -52.21
CA SER A 174 -7.16 -60.30 -52.74
C SER A 174 -7.55 -59.13 -51.83
N VAL A 175 -6.64 -58.17 -51.73
CA VAL A 175 -6.80 -56.95 -50.94
C VAL A 175 -6.49 -55.71 -51.80
N ALA A 176 -7.28 -54.66 -51.63
CA ALA A 176 -7.01 -53.33 -52.16
C ALA A 176 -6.75 -52.35 -51.00
N SER A 177 -5.86 -51.37 -51.19
CA SER A 177 -5.65 -50.31 -50.21
C SER A 177 -6.80 -49.31 -50.24
N VAL A 178 -7.28 -48.91 -49.05
CA VAL A 178 -8.36 -47.93 -48.91
C VAL A 178 -8.01 -46.90 -47.82
N ASP A 179 -8.39 -45.65 -48.06
CA ASP A 179 -8.19 -44.56 -47.10
C ASP A 179 -9.33 -44.53 -46.07
N ILE A 180 -8.97 -44.64 -44.79
CA ILE A 180 -9.92 -44.65 -43.67
C ILE A 180 -9.69 -43.40 -42.81
N PRO A 181 -10.68 -42.49 -42.67
CA PRO A 181 -10.57 -41.36 -41.76
C PRO A 181 -10.69 -41.85 -40.30
N LYS A 182 -9.68 -41.55 -39.49
CA LYS A 182 -9.63 -41.91 -38.06
C LYS A 182 -9.40 -40.69 -37.20
N THR A 183 -10.25 -40.50 -36.20
CA THR A 183 -10.06 -39.46 -35.19
C THR A 183 -9.06 -39.94 -34.15
N ILE A 184 -7.97 -39.20 -33.98
CA ILE A 184 -6.96 -39.43 -32.95
C ILE A 184 -6.95 -38.28 -31.95
N THR A 185 -6.60 -38.58 -30.71
CA THR A 185 -6.36 -37.56 -29.68
C THR A 185 -4.86 -37.33 -29.55
N LYS A 186 -4.39 -36.11 -29.85
CA LYS A 186 -2.97 -35.73 -29.70
C LYS A 186 -2.77 -34.63 -28.68
N CYS A 187 -1.62 -34.62 -28.02
CA CYS A 187 -1.22 -33.51 -27.16
C CYS A 187 -0.78 -32.33 -28.04
N ASP A 188 -1.40 -31.17 -27.85
CA ASP A 188 -1.13 -29.96 -28.65
C ASP A 188 -0.09 -29.07 -27.94
N TYR A 189 -0.35 -28.70 -26.68
CA TYR A 189 0.56 -27.88 -25.88
C TYR A 189 0.41 -28.17 -24.38
N GLU A 190 1.41 -27.74 -23.60
CA GLU A 190 1.29 -27.70 -22.14
C GLU A 190 1.07 -26.26 -21.68
N TYR A 191 0.22 -26.06 -20.68
CA TYR A 191 0.00 -24.75 -20.08
C TYR A 191 0.11 -24.80 -18.56
N CYS A 192 0.52 -23.69 -17.96
CA CYS A 192 0.55 -23.60 -16.51
C CYS A 192 -0.82 -23.20 -15.97
N GLU A 193 -1.43 -24.04 -15.13
CA GLU A 193 -2.74 -23.76 -14.52
C GLU A 193 -2.76 -22.49 -13.64
N LYS A 194 -1.59 -22.05 -13.15
CA LYS A 194 -1.47 -20.90 -12.24
C LYS A 194 -1.33 -19.57 -12.97
N CYS A 195 -0.65 -19.54 -14.12
CA CYS A 195 -0.33 -18.30 -14.82
C CYS A 195 -0.74 -18.27 -16.30
N GLY A 196 -1.22 -19.38 -16.86
CA GLY A 196 -1.68 -19.49 -18.25
C GLY A 196 -0.57 -19.48 -19.31
N VAL A 197 0.70 -19.39 -18.92
CA VAL A 197 1.83 -19.49 -19.86
C VAL A 197 1.81 -20.86 -20.52
N ARG A 198 1.98 -20.89 -21.84
CA ARG A 198 2.13 -22.11 -22.64
C ARG A 198 3.62 -22.40 -22.86
N LYS A 199 3.99 -23.67 -22.94
CA LYS A 199 5.32 -24.10 -23.39
C LYS A 199 5.18 -25.13 -24.51
#